data_AF-A0A7S3XV78-F1
#
_entry.id   AF-A0A7S3XV78-F1
#
_cell.length_a   1.000
_cell.length_b   1.000
_cell.length_c   1.000
_cell.angle_alpha   90.00
_cell.angle_beta   90.00
_cell.angle_gamma   90.00
#
_symmetry.space_group_name_H-M   'P 1'
#
loop_
_entity.id
_entity.type
_entity.pdbx_description
1 polymer ?
#
loop_
_entity_poly.entity_id
_entity_poly.type
_entity_poly.pdbx_seq_one_letter_code
_entity_poly.pdbx_strand_id
1 'polypeptide(L)'
;LVPELADSGGGGSEEEEEEGEGGPLPAFLPLEVLIEQGILAPLAAQAARVDRACAAHFSADLRVSDHLRAARDFLLAGEGILLQELVERLHDGLNRRPQINWYSQKNIQDALADVLETTGLNKRKFANHFSYKPLRAPGAAPPDPFVPDAFRFLRPHYEVAWPLGLVLGRRALGRYAAAHGLLLRHAHALRLQRGLYLALRGMRREPPRRRRFA
;
A
#
# COMPACT_ATOMS: atom_id res chain seq x y z
N LEU A 1 22.68 32.80 1.90
CA LEU A 1 23.71 33.22 2.88
C LEU A 1 25.03 32.67 2.40
N VAL A 2 25.72 33.50 1.64
CA VAL A 2 27.08 33.35 1.13
C VAL A 2 27.99 34.18 2.04
N PRO A 3 29.26 33.80 2.20
CA PRO A 3 30.38 34.75 2.09
C PRO A 3 31.38 34.21 1.03
N GLU A 4 31.68 34.90 -0.08
CA GLU A 4 32.66 36.00 -0.29
C GLU A 4 34.01 35.73 0.41
N LEU A 5 35.00 35.19 -0.31
CA LEU A 5 36.00 35.81 -1.21
C LEU A 5 37.13 36.55 -0.48
N ALA A 6 38.32 35.97 -0.56
CA ALA A 6 39.60 36.68 -0.49
C ALA A 6 40.55 36.08 -1.53
N ASP A 7 41.40 36.94 -2.05
CA ASP A 7 41.96 36.98 -3.40
C ASP A 7 43.38 36.41 -3.50
N SER A 8 43.72 36.02 -4.73
CA SER A 8 45.02 35.91 -5.42
C SER A 8 46.31 35.47 -4.70
N GLY A 9 47.02 34.55 -5.36
CA GLY A 9 48.46 34.34 -5.18
C GLY A 9 48.97 33.22 -6.08
N GLY A 10 49.36 33.55 -7.31
CA GLY A 10 50.03 32.61 -8.22
C GLY A 10 51.47 32.33 -7.78
N GLY A 11 51.95 31.14 -8.13
CA GLY A 11 53.35 30.75 -7.96
C GLY A 11 53.54 29.27 -8.29
N GLY A 12 54.00 28.99 -9.50
CA GLY A 12 54.58 27.70 -9.83
C GLY A 12 56.03 27.66 -9.35
N SER A 13 56.38 26.58 -8.67
CA SER A 13 57.73 26.10 -8.35
C SER A 13 57.50 24.69 -7.82
N GLU A 14 57.75 23.68 -8.66
CA GLU A 14 59.01 22.91 -8.64
C GLU A 14 59.09 22.03 -7.39
N GLU A 15 59.08 20.72 -7.67
CA GLU A 15 59.83 19.67 -6.99
C GLU A 15 59.80 19.69 -5.46
N GLU A 16 59.11 18.71 -4.89
CA GLU A 16 59.71 17.84 -3.88
C GLU A 16 58.90 16.54 -3.84
N GLU A 17 59.44 15.53 -4.50
CA GLU A 17 59.17 14.13 -4.16
C GLU A 17 59.64 13.94 -2.71
N GLU A 18 58.79 14.23 -1.73
CA GLU A 18 58.92 13.59 -0.43
C GLU A 18 58.50 12.13 -0.63
N GLU A 19 59.50 11.32 -1.04
CA GLU A 19 59.60 9.95 -0.56
C GLU A 19 59.31 10.01 0.93
N GLY A 20 58.09 9.60 1.30
CA GLY A 20 57.65 9.47 2.67
C GLY A 20 58.57 8.49 3.37
N GLU A 21 59.64 9.06 3.93
CA GLU A 21 60.60 8.47 4.83
C GLU A 21 59.88 7.48 5.72
N GLY A 22 60.38 6.25 5.74
CA GLY A 22 60.01 5.25 6.73
C GLY A 22 60.42 5.74 8.12
N GLY A 23 59.68 6.69 8.67
CA GLY A 23 59.81 7.15 10.03
C GLY A 23 59.59 5.96 10.97
N PRO A 24 60.35 5.87 12.07
CA PRO A 24 60.30 4.72 12.97
C PRO A 24 58.87 4.50 13.43
N LEU A 25 58.33 3.31 13.14
CA LEU A 25 56.99 2.89 13.55
C LEU A 25 56.78 3.26 15.02
N PRO A 26 55.74 4.05 15.37
CA PRO A 26 55.53 4.45 16.75
C PRO A 26 55.50 3.18 17.61
N ALA A 27 56.40 3.13 18.59
CA ALA A 27 56.55 2.03 19.51
C ALA A 27 55.20 1.78 20.19
N PHE A 28 54.47 0.80 19.67
CA PHE A 28 53.15 0.34 20.09
C PHE A 28 52.03 1.40 20.03
N LEU A 29 51.20 1.31 18.99
CA LEU A 29 49.85 1.85 19.04
C LEU A 29 49.10 1.22 20.23
N PRO A 30 48.31 2.00 21.00
CA PRO A 30 47.50 1.45 22.08
C PRO A 30 46.55 0.39 21.52
N LEU A 31 46.40 -0.70 22.28
CA LEU A 31 45.61 -1.88 21.86
C LEU A 31 44.20 -1.52 21.40
N GLU A 32 43.58 -0.53 22.03
CA GLU A 32 42.25 -0.02 21.68
C GLU A 32 42.20 0.47 20.23
N VAL A 33 43.19 1.25 19.80
CA VAL A 33 43.28 1.79 18.43
C VAL A 33 43.56 0.68 17.42
N LEU A 34 44.38 -0.32 17.79
CA LEU A 34 44.64 -1.49 16.94
C LEU A 34 43.38 -2.36 16.78
N ILE A 35 42.57 -2.53 17.82
CA ILE A 35 41.30 -3.26 17.75
C ILE A 35 40.29 -2.47 16.90
N GLU A 36 40.20 -1.16 17.09
CA GLU A 36 39.31 -0.31 16.30
C GLU A 36 39.64 -0.39 14.80
N GLN A 37 40.90 -0.17 14.43
CA GLN A 37 41.31 -0.10 13.03
C GLN A 37 41.45 -1.50 12.40
N GLY A 38 41.92 -2.49 13.15
CA GLY A 38 42.20 -3.83 12.65
C GLY A 38 40.99 -4.77 12.65
N ILE A 39 40.01 -4.56 13.54
CA ILE A 39 38.88 -5.48 13.72
C ILE A 39 37.55 -4.77 13.52
N LEU A 40 37.28 -3.69 14.26
CA LEU A 40 35.96 -3.06 14.26
C LEU A 40 35.67 -2.35 12.94
N ALA A 41 36.64 -1.62 12.39
CA ALA A 41 36.51 -0.93 11.11
C ALA A 41 36.23 -1.89 9.93
N PRO A 42 37.00 -2.96 9.70
CA PRO A 42 36.68 -3.90 8.63
C PRO A 42 35.38 -4.67 8.87
N LEU A 43 35.03 -4.99 10.13
CA LEU A 43 33.74 -5.61 10.46
C LEU A 43 32.57 -4.68 10.11
N ALA A 44 32.66 -3.40 10.48
CA ALA A 44 31.66 -2.39 10.16
C ALA A 44 31.54 -2.18 8.64
N ALA A 45 32.67 -2.15 7.92
CA ALA A 45 32.67 -2.06 6.47
C ALA A 45 31.98 -3.27 5.82
N GLN A 46 32.20 -4.48 6.33
CA GLN A 46 31.54 -5.68 5.85
C GLN A 46 30.03 -5.67 6.15
N ALA A 47 29.63 -5.25 7.35
CA ALA A 47 28.22 -5.09 7.70
C ALA A 47 27.52 -4.09 6.76
N ALA A 48 28.12 -2.92 6.53
CA ALA A 48 27.59 -1.92 5.60
C ALA A 48 27.51 -2.44 4.15
N ARG A 49 28.47 -3.27 3.73
CA ARG A 49 28.44 -3.91 2.40
C ARG A 49 27.28 -4.89 2.27
N VAL A 50 27.06 -5.71 3.30
CA VAL A 50 25.92 -6.64 3.35
C VAL A 50 24.60 -5.89 3.36
N ASP A 51 24.46 -4.84 4.19
CA ASP A 51 23.25 -4.03 4.27
C ASP A 51 22.90 -3.39 2.92
N ARG A 52 23.89 -2.84 2.22
CA ARG A 52 23.70 -2.29 0.87
C ARG A 52 23.27 -3.35 -0.14
N ALA A 53 23.88 -4.54 -0.08
CA ALA A 53 23.50 -5.65 -0.96
C ALA A 53 22.07 -6.14 -0.69
N CYS A 54 21.69 -6.26 0.59
CA CYS A 54 20.33 -6.59 0.99
C CYS A 54 19.33 -5.53 0.52
N ALA A 55 19.61 -4.24 0.75
CA ALA A 55 18.75 -3.15 0.30
C ALA A 55 18.58 -3.15 -1.23
N ALA A 56 19.66 -3.37 -1.97
CA ALA A 56 19.63 -3.50 -3.42
C ALA A 56 18.75 -4.67 -3.86
N HIS A 57 18.92 -5.86 -3.27
CA HIS A 57 18.08 -7.04 -3.56
C HIS A 57 16.58 -6.79 -3.30
N PHE A 58 16.24 -6.18 -2.16
CA PHE A 58 14.86 -5.83 -1.82
C PHE A 58 14.26 -4.79 -2.78
N SER A 59 15.04 -3.80 -3.20
CA SER A 59 14.57 -2.75 -4.11
C SER A 59 14.45 -3.19 -5.57
N ALA A 60 15.45 -3.88 -6.10
CA ALA A 60 15.58 -4.19 -7.52
C ALA A 60 14.92 -5.52 -7.89
N ASP A 61 15.23 -6.58 -7.14
CA ASP A 61 14.78 -7.94 -7.46
C ASP A 61 13.37 -8.17 -6.92
N LEU A 62 13.16 -7.87 -5.64
CA LEU A 62 11.86 -8.05 -4.97
C LEU A 62 10.90 -6.89 -5.18
N ARG A 63 11.35 -5.79 -5.79
CA ARG A 63 10.54 -4.63 -6.18
C ARG A 63 9.62 -4.14 -5.06
N VAL A 64 10.14 -4.00 -3.85
CA VAL A 64 9.38 -3.56 -2.66
C VAL A 64 8.57 -2.29 -2.94
N SER A 65 9.14 -1.32 -3.66
CA SER A 65 8.47 -0.07 -4.02
C SER A 65 7.20 -0.28 -4.85
N ASP A 66 7.22 -1.22 -5.80
CA ASP A 66 6.06 -1.55 -6.61
C ASP A 66 4.99 -2.26 -5.77
N HIS A 67 5.39 -3.13 -4.83
CA HIS A 67 4.46 -3.75 -3.89
C HIS A 67 3.82 -2.74 -2.92
N LEU A 68 4.58 -1.78 -2.41
CA LEU A 68 4.05 -0.70 -1.57
C LEU A 68 3.08 0.19 -2.34
N ARG A 69 3.38 0.46 -3.61
CA ARG A 69 2.47 1.20 -4.50
C ARG A 69 1.19 0.41 -4.77
N ALA A 70 1.28 -0.89 -5.03
CA ALA A 70 0.11 -1.76 -5.15
C ALA A 70 -0.71 -1.80 -3.84
N ALA A 71 -0.05 -1.93 -2.68
CA ALA A 71 -0.72 -1.90 -1.38
C ALA A 71 -1.48 -0.57 -1.16
N ARG A 72 -0.90 0.56 -1.54
CA ARG A 72 -1.61 1.86 -1.52
C ARG A 72 -2.81 1.85 -2.45
N ASP A 73 -2.65 1.42 -3.69
CA ASP A 73 -3.71 1.49 -4.69
C ASP A 73 -4.90 0.58 -4.34
N PHE A 74 -4.64 -0.64 -3.87
CA PHE A 74 -5.67 -1.64 -3.57
C PHE A 74 -6.16 -1.61 -2.11
N LEU A 75 -5.26 -1.60 -1.11
CA LEU A 75 -5.67 -1.62 0.31
C LEU A 75 -6.11 -0.24 0.81
N LEU A 76 -5.50 0.85 0.35
CA LEU A 76 -5.88 2.20 0.76
C LEU A 76 -6.78 2.91 -0.25
N ALA A 77 -7.21 2.21 -1.31
CA ALA A 77 -8.05 2.75 -2.37
C ALA A 77 -7.48 4.08 -2.91
N GLY A 78 -6.18 4.09 -3.28
CA GLY A 78 -5.45 5.32 -3.61
C GLY A 78 -6.11 6.22 -4.67
N GLU A 79 -6.83 5.64 -5.63
CA GLU A 79 -7.59 6.39 -6.64
C GLU A 79 -9.10 6.45 -6.38
N GLY A 80 -9.59 5.73 -5.36
CA GLY A 80 -11.01 5.66 -5.01
C GLY A 80 -11.90 4.88 -5.99
N ILE A 81 -11.52 4.77 -7.27
CA ILE A 81 -12.31 4.14 -8.34
C ILE A 81 -12.67 2.68 -7.99
N LEU A 82 -11.69 1.90 -7.53
CA LEU A 82 -11.91 0.51 -7.09
C LEU A 82 -13.01 0.43 -6.03
N LEU A 83 -12.91 1.27 -5.00
CA LEU A 83 -13.80 1.22 -3.86
C LEU A 83 -15.20 1.68 -4.23
N GLN A 84 -15.30 2.72 -5.07
CA GLN A 84 -16.57 3.19 -5.60
C GLN A 84 -17.27 2.07 -6.37
N GLU A 85 -16.65 1.54 -7.41
CA GLU A 85 -17.26 0.54 -8.29
C GLU A 85 -17.59 -0.76 -7.54
N LEU A 86 -16.70 -1.19 -6.63
CA LEU A 86 -16.95 -2.33 -5.77
C LEU A 86 -18.19 -2.13 -4.89
N VAL A 87 -18.31 -0.98 -4.25
CA VAL A 87 -19.48 -0.64 -3.43
C VAL A 87 -20.74 -0.57 -4.27
N GLU A 88 -20.67 -0.06 -5.50
CA GLU A 88 -21.81 -0.04 -6.42
C GLU A 88 -22.29 -1.45 -6.74
N ARG A 89 -21.36 -2.32 -7.14
CA ARG A 89 -21.65 -3.69 -7.56
C ARG A 89 -22.11 -4.56 -6.41
N LEU A 90 -21.52 -4.43 -5.23
CA LEU A 90 -21.93 -5.16 -4.02
C LEU A 90 -23.31 -4.71 -3.53
N HIS A 91 -23.60 -3.42 -3.54
CA HIS A 91 -24.92 -2.92 -3.13
C HIS A 91 -26.01 -3.37 -4.10
N ASP A 92 -25.78 -3.25 -5.41
CA ASP A 92 -26.74 -3.72 -6.41
C ASP A 92 -26.91 -5.24 -6.35
N GLY A 93 -25.83 -5.96 -6.08
CA GLY A 93 -25.82 -7.38 -5.84
C GLY A 93 -26.69 -7.81 -4.65
N LEU A 94 -26.52 -7.15 -3.50
CA LEU A 94 -27.32 -7.41 -2.30
C LEU A 94 -28.79 -7.03 -2.48
N ASN A 95 -29.07 -5.90 -3.14
CA ASN A 95 -30.42 -5.38 -3.31
C ASN A 95 -31.22 -6.15 -4.37
N ARG A 96 -30.62 -6.45 -5.53
CA ARG A 96 -31.32 -7.09 -6.68
C ARG A 96 -31.23 -8.61 -6.67
N ARG A 97 -30.24 -9.20 -5.99
CA ARG A 97 -29.98 -10.65 -6.00
C ARG A 97 -29.86 -11.21 -4.58
N PRO A 98 -30.93 -11.14 -3.77
CA PRO A 98 -30.92 -11.65 -2.39
C PRO A 98 -30.71 -13.17 -2.31
N GLN A 99 -30.93 -13.91 -3.41
CA GLN A 99 -30.69 -15.36 -3.47
C GLN A 99 -29.20 -15.72 -3.61
N ILE A 100 -28.33 -14.78 -4.02
CA ILE A 100 -26.90 -15.03 -4.09
C ILE A 100 -26.31 -14.97 -2.69
N ASN A 101 -25.54 -15.99 -2.33
CA ASN A 101 -24.81 -16.00 -1.07
C ASN A 101 -23.58 -15.08 -1.15
N TRP A 102 -23.74 -13.81 -0.78
CA TRP A 102 -22.66 -12.81 -0.73
C TRP A 102 -21.63 -13.04 0.39
N TYR A 103 -21.81 -14.08 1.23
CA TYR A 103 -20.78 -14.55 2.15
C TYR A 103 -19.84 -15.60 1.52
N SER A 104 -20.18 -16.09 0.32
CA SER A 104 -19.31 -17.01 -0.41
C SER A 104 -18.08 -16.27 -0.94
N GLN A 105 -16.90 -16.79 -0.63
CA GLN A 105 -15.63 -16.27 -1.14
C GLN A 105 -15.65 -16.15 -2.67
N LYS A 106 -16.19 -17.16 -3.37
CA LYS A 106 -16.23 -17.17 -4.84
C LYS A 106 -17.01 -15.98 -5.39
N ASN A 107 -18.22 -15.73 -4.89
CA ASN A 107 -19.06 -14.63 -5.38
C ASN A 107 -18.41 -13.25 -5.14
N ILE A 108 -17.69 -13.10 -4.02
CA ILE A 108 -16.95 -11.87 -3.71
C ILE A 108 -15.75 -11.71 -4.65
N GLN A 109 -15.01 -12.79 -4.93
CA GLN A 109 -13.88 -12.75 -5.86
C GLN A 109 -14.33 -12.50 -7.29
N ASP A 110 -15.42 -13.12 -7.74
CA ASP A 110 -15.99 -12.89 -9.08
C ASP A 110 -16.42 -11.43 -9.22
N ALA A 111 -17.09 -10.86 -8.20
CA ALA A 111 -17.44 -9.44 -8.18
C ALA A 111 -16.20 -8.52 -8.18
N LEU A 112 -15.14 -8.88 -7.46
CA LEU A 112 -13.88 -8.15 -7.48
C LEU A 112 -13.20 -8.24 -8.86
N ALA A 113 -13.18 -9.41 -9.49
CA ALA A 113 -12.60 -9.61 -10.81
C ALA A 113 -13.30 -8.74 -11.86
N ASP A 114 -14.64 -8.73 -11.86
CA ASP A 114 -15.44 -7.84 -12.71
C ASP A 114 -15.08 -6.36 -12.49
N VAL A 115 -14.91 -5.94 -11.23
CA VAL A 115 -14.52 -4.56 -10.89
C VAL A 115 -13.11 -4.26 -11.41
N LEU A 116 -12.17 -5.18 -11.25
CA LEU A 116 -10.79 -5.00 -11.72
C LEU A 116 -10.72 -4.94 -13.25
N GLU A 117 -11.56 -5.67 -13.96
CA GLU A 117 -11.69 -5.63 -15.41
C GLU A 117 -12.31 -4.31 -15.89
N THR A 118 -13.45 -3.92 -15.31
CA THR A 118 -14.15 -2.67 -15.67
C THR A 118 -13.32 -1.42 -15.40
N THR A 119 -12.56 -1.41 -14.31
CA THR A 119 -11.67 -0.29 -13.95
C THR A 119 -10.30 -0.33 -14.62
N GLY A 120 -9.95 -1.44 -15.30
CA GLY A 120 -8.63 -1.65 -15.90
C GLY A 120 -7.49 -1.83 -14.87
N LEU A 121 -7.82 -1.96 -13.58
CA LEU A 121 -6.85 -2.17 -12.51
C LEU A 121 -6.21 -3.55 -12.55
N ASN A 122 -6.84 -4.51 -13.26
CA ASN A 122 -6.28 -5.83 -13.56
C ASN A 122 -4.90 -5.77 -14.25
N LYS A 123 -4.61 -4.72 -15.03
CA LYS A 123 -3.33 -4.53 -15.73
C LYS A 123 -2.20 -4.06 -14.82
N ARG A 124 -2.49 -3.66 -13.57
CA ARG A 124 -1.46 -3.18 -12.64
C ARG A 124 -0.59 -4.32 -12.14
N LYS A 125 0.69 -3.99 -11.87
CA LYS A 125 1.61 -4.91 -11.22
C LYS A 125 1.02 -5.40 -9.89
N PHE A 126 1.14 -6.70 -9.65
CA PHE A 126 0.73 -7.34 -8.40
C PHE A 126 -0.78 -7.27 -8.09
N ALA A 127 -1.65 -7.01 -9.06
CA ALA A 127 -3.11 -7.04 -8.86
C ALA A 127 -3.59 -8.40 -8.31
N ASN A 128 -2.98 -9.50 -8.78
CA ASN A 128 -3.31 -10.87 -8.38
C ASN A 128 -3.06 -11.16 -6.88
N HIS A 129 -2.27 -10.33 -6.20
CA HIS A 129 -2.00 -10.50 -4.77
C HIS A 129 -3.14 -9.98 -3.89
N PHE A 130 -4.05 -9.18 -4.45
CA PHE A 130 -5.18 -8.62 -3.72
C PHE A 130 -6.40 -9.53 -3.83
N SER A 131 -6.99 -9.90 -2.68
CA SER A 131 -8.19 -10.70 -2.60
C SER A 131 -9.02 -10.30 -1.38
N TYR A 132 -10.32 -10.51 -1.39
CA TYR A 132 -11.12 -10.46 -0.15
C TYR A 132 -11.18 -11.81 0.56
N LYS A 133 -11.43 -11.80 1.87
CA LYS A 133 -11.78 -13.00 2.65
C LYS A 133 -13.02 -12.68 3.49
N PRO A 134 -14.12 -13.45 3.39
CA PRO A 134 -15.29 -13.25 4.23
C PRO A 134 -14.95 -13.64 5.66
N LEU A 135 -15.31 -12.77 6.61
CA LEU A 135 -15.12 -13.00 8.05
C LEU A 135 -16.29 -13.80 8.66
N ARG A 136 -17.45 -13.82 7.99
CA ARG A 136 -18.69 -14.39 8.55
C ARG A 136 -18.90 -15.83 8.07
N ALA A 137 -19.30 -16.69 9.01
CA ALA A 137 -19.63 -18.08 8.71
C ALA A 137 -20.85 -18.19 7.77
N PRO A 138 -20.88 -19.20 6.88
CA PRO A 138 -22.02 -19.46 6.01
C PRO A 138 -23.26 -19.78 6.86
N GLY A 139 -24.40 -19.13 6.58
CA GLY A 139 -25.67 -19.33 7.31
C GLY A 139 -26.17 -18.12 8.09
N ALA A 140 -25.38 -17.04 8.14
CA ALA A 140 -25.86 -15.76 8.62
C ALA A 140 -26.93 -15.14 7.71
N ALA A 141 -27.90 -14.45 8.29
CA ALA A 141 -28.85 -13.63 7.53
C ALA A 141 -28.10 -12.61 6.66
N PRO A 142 -28.52 -12.41 5.39
CA PRO A 142 -27.86 -11.48 4.49
C PRO A 142 -27.83 -10.07 5.11
N PRO A 143 -26.75 -9.31 4.88
CA PRO A 143 -26.66 -7.96 5.42
C PRO A 143 -27.67 -7.06 4.70
N ASP A 144 -28.34 -6.20 5.45
CA ASP A 144 -29.22 -5.19 4.87
C ASP A 144 -28.38 -4.21 4.03
N PRO A 145 -28.64 -4.09 2.70
CA PRO A 145 -27.88 -3.21 1.83
C PRO A 145 -28.03 -1.72 2.18
N PHE A 146 -29.03 -1.33 2.98
CA PHE A 146 -29.26 0.06 3.37
C PHE A 146 -28.56 0.45 4.67
N VAL A 147 -27.85 -0.48 5.31
CA VAL A 147 -27.07 -0.21 6.52
C VAL A 147 -25.62 0.14 6.14
N PRO A 148 -25.03 1.22 6.67
CA PRO A 148 -23.65 1.61 6.33
C PRO A 148 -22.61 0.51 6.64
N ASP A 149 -22.89 -0.33 7.63
CA ASP A 149 -22.03 -1.43 8.08
C ASP A 149 -22.24 -2.75 7.31
N ALA A 150 -23.05 -2.75 6.23
CA ALA A 150 -23.39 -3.94 5.46
C ALA A 150 -22.17 -4.77 5.05
N PHE A 151 -21.06 -4.13 4.71
CA PHE A 151 -19.85 -4.76 4.19
C PHE A 151 -18.79 -5.11 5.24
N ARG A 152 -19.10 -5.02 6.54
CA ARG A 152 -18.15 -5.35 7.62
C ARG A 152 -17.62 -6.80 7.56
N PHE A 153 -18.34 -7.69 6.87
CA PHE A 153 -17.91 -9.07 6.67
C PHE A 153 -16.75 -9.21 5.67
N LEU A 154 -16.41 -8.18 4.89
CA LEU A 154 -15.32 -8.20 3.93
C LEU A 154 -14.01 -7.78 4.58
N ARG A 155 -13.01 -8.66 4.56
CA ARG A 155 -11.65 -8.32 4.97
C ARG A 155 -10.74 -8.39 3.75
N PRO A 156 -10.04 -7.30 3.37
CA PRO A 156 -9.07 -7.38 2.30
C PRO A 156 -7.86 -8.20 2.79
N HIS A 157 -7.26 -8.90 1.84
CA HIS A 157 -6.09 -9.73 2.02
C HIS A 157 -5.12 -9.43 0.89
N TYR A 158 -3.87 -9.18 1.27
CA TYR A 158 -2.78 -8.98 0.32
C TYR A 158 -1.75 -10.08 0.56
N GLU A 159 -1.58 -10.96 -0.44
CA GLU A 159 -0.67 -12.09 -0.37
C GLU A 159 0.76 -11.63 -0.62
N VAL A 160 1.66 -11.93 0.31
CA VAL A 160 3.07 -11.54 0.25
C VAL A 160 3.93 -12.79 0.39
N ALA A 161 4.75 -13.07 -0.63
CA ALA A 161 5.71 -14.15 -0.59
C ALA A 161 6.89 -13.81 0.34
N TRP A 162 7.52 -14.84 0.91
CA TRP A 162 8.83 -14.68 1.53
C TRP A 162 9.86 -14.33 0.44
N PRO A 163 10.79 -13.40 0.67
CA PRO A 163 11.17 -12.74 1.93
C PRO A 163 10.50 -11.37 2.18
N LEU A 164 9.65 -10.88 1.26
CA LEU A 164 9.02 -9.56 1.36
C LEU A 164 8.15 -9.39 2.62
N GLY A 165 7.68 -10.50 3.20
CA GLY A 165 6.95 -10.50 4.47
C GLY A 165 7.73 -9.94 5.68
N LEU A 166 9.06 -9.80 5.57
CA LEU A 166 9.87 -9.11 6.58
C LEU A 166 9.58 -7.60 6.61
N VAL A 167 9.38 -7.00 5.43
CA VAL A 167 9.04 -5.58 5.29
C VAL A 167 7.54 -5.37 5.45
N LEU A 168 6.74 -6.15 4.72
CA LEU A 168 5.28 -6.14 4.78
C LEU A 168 4.77 -7.15 5.82
N GLY A 169 5.07 -6.87 7.08
CA GLY A 169 4.69 -7.75 8.18
C GLY A 169 3.18 -7.88 8.39
N ARG A 170 2.76 -8.99 9.01
CA ARG A 170 1.35 -9.28 9.33
C ARG A 170 0.67 -8.17 10.13
N ARG A 171 1.40 -7.51 11.05
CA ARG A 171 0.89 -6.39 11.84
C ARG A 171 0.60 -5.15 10.97
N ALA A 172 1.45 -4.86 9.98
CA ALA A 172 1.25 -3.74 9.06
C ALA A 172 0.04 -4.01 8.15
N LEU A 173 -0.02 -5.20 7.53
CA LEU A 173 -1.15 -5.63 6.70
C LEU A 173 -2.47 -5.65 7.48
N GLY A 174 -2.44 -6.04 8.75
CA GLY A 174 -3.61 -5.98 9.64
C GLY A 174 -4.14 -4.55 9.85
N ARG A 175 -3.23 -3.57 10.01
CA ARG A 175 -3.60 -2.14 10.11
C ARG A 175 -4.15 -1.60 8.79
N TYR A 176 -3.55 -1.97 7.66
CA TYR A 176 -4.08 -1.60 6.34
C TYR A 176 -5.47 -2.20 6.10
N ALA A 177 -5.70 -3.46 6.48
CA ALA A 177 -7.02 -4.07 6.37
C ALA A 177 -8.07 -3.37 7.24
N ALA A 178 -7.70 -2.90 8.44
CA ALA A 178 -8.59 -2.11 9.29
C ALA A 178 -8.91 -0.75 8.66
N ALA A 179 -7.90 -0.05 8.12
CA ALA A 179 -8.10 1.21 7.40
C ALA A 179 -9.01 1.03 6.17
N HIS A 180 -8.78 -0.03 5.39
CA HIS A 180 -9.64 -0.37 4.25
C HIS A 180 -11.10 -0.60 4.66
N GLY A 181 -11.34 -1.32 5.75
CA GLY A 181 -12.70 -1.52 6.27
C GLY A 181 -13.41 -0.22 6.62
N LEU A 182 -12.69 0.76 7.17
CA LEU A 182 -13.21 2.11 7.43
C LEU A 182 -13.52 2.86 6.13
N LEU A 183 -12.62 2.80 5.14
CA LEU A 183 -12.84 3.41 3.83
C LEU A 183 -14.08 2.81 3.16
N LEU A 184 -14.22 1.49 3.17
CA LEU A 184 -15.36 0.79 2.58
C LEU A 184 -16.68 1.20 3.23
N ARG A 185 -16.71 1.32 4.56
CA ARG A 185 -17.87 1.83 5.29
C ARG A 185 -18.23 3.25 4.87
N HIS A 186 -17.24 4.12 4.74
CA HIS A 186 -17.46 5.52 4.35
C HIS A 186 -17.96 5.64 2.90
N ALA A 187 -17.35 4.91 1.98
CA ALA A 187 -17.77 4.85 0.58
C ALA A 187 -19.21 4.32 0.43
N HIS A 188 -19.59 3.31 1.22
CA HIS A 188 -20.96 2.82 1.24
C HIS A 188 -21.96 3.86 1.77
N ALA A 189 -21.63 4.54 2.88
CA ALA A 189 -22.48 5.60 3.41
C ALA A 189 -22.72 6.73 2.39
N LEU A 190 -21.66 7.16 1.69
CA LEU A 190 -21.77 8.17 0.63
C LEU A 190 -22.64 7.69 -0.53
N ARG A 191 -22.52 6.42 -0.93
CA ARG A 191 -23.41 5.83 -1.95
C ARG A 191 -24.87 5.89 -1.52
N LEU A 192 -25.18 5.53 -0.27
CA LEU A 192 -26.55 5.55 0.26
C LEU A 192 -27.13 6.97 0.26
N GLN A 193 -26.34 7.96 0.69
CA GLN A 193 -26.74 9.37 0.64
C GLN A 193 -27.01 9.83 -0.80
N ARG A 194 -26.13 9.47 -1.74
CA ARG A 194 -26.33 9.74 -3.18
C ARG A 194 -27.62 9.10 -3.70
N GLY A 195 -27.88 7.85 -3.33
CA GLY A 195 -29.09 7.12 -3.69
C GLY A 195 -30.36 7.81 -3.19
N LEU A 196 -30.37 8.22 -1.92
CA LEU A 196 -31.49 8.96 -1.33
C LEU A 196 -31.72 10.30 -2.03
N TYR A 197 -30.65 11.08 -2.26
CA TYR A 197 -30.73 12.34 -2.97
C TYR A 197 -31.33 12.18 -4.38
N LEU A 198 -30.88 11.16 -5.12
CA LEU A 198 -31.41 10.88 -6.46
C LEU A 198 -32.87 10.44 -6.42
N ALA A 199 -33.28 9.64 -5.44
CA ALA A 199 -34.68 9.24 -5.25
C ALA A 199 -35.57 10.45 -4.95
N LEU A 200 -35.18 11.32 -4.01
CA LEU A 200 -35.89 12.56 -3.68
C LEU A 200 -35.97 13.51 -4.89
N ARG A 201 -34.87 13.63 -5.65
CA ARG A 201 -34.83 14.44 -6.87
C ARG A 201 -35.73 13.88 -7.96
N GLY A 202 -35.83 12.55 -8.07
CA GLY A 202 -36.75 11.86 -8.98
C GLY A 202 -38.21 12.15 -8.63
N MET A 203 -38.57 12.00 -7.35
CA MET A 203 -39.94 12.29 -6.87
C MET A 203 -40.33 13.77 -7.07
N ARG A 204 -39.39 14.71 -6.94
CA ARG A 204 -39.65 16.13 -7.23
C ARG A 204 -39.94 16.40 -8.72
N ARG A 205 -39.45 15.55 -9.62
CA ARG A 205 -39.58 15.71 -11.08
C ARG A 205 -40.82 15.03 -11.65
N GLU A 206 -41.40 14.04 -10.97
CA GLU A 206 -42.67 13.45 -11.37
C GLU A 206 -43.84 14.37 -10.94
N PRO A 207 -44.67 14.90 -11.86
CA PRO A 207 -45.92 15.54 -11.46
C PRO A 207 -46.81 14.50 -10.77
N PRO A 208 -47.65 14.90 -9.78
CA PRO A 208 -48.53 13.95 -9.11
C PRO A 208 -49.36 13.23 -10.16
N ARG A 209 -49.19 11.91 -10.27
CA ARG A 209 -50.05 11.06 -11.10
C ARG A 209 -51.48 11.32 -10.64
N ARG A 210 -52.22 12.11 -11.42
CA ARG A 210 -53.67 12.28 -11.25
C ARG A 210 -54.25 10.88 -11.29
N ARG A 211 -54.55 10.31 -10.12
CA ARG A 211 -55.37 9.12 -10.00
C ARG A 211 -56.71 9.51 -10.61
N ARG A 212 -56.94 9.11 -11.86
CA ARG A 212 -58.28 9.08 -12.44
C ARG A 212 -59.03 8.03 -11.65
N PHE A 213 -59.77 8.48 -10.64
CA PHE A 213 -60.88 7.70 -10.11
C PHE A 213 -61.92 7.66 -11.23
N ALA A 214 -62.15 6.46 -11.76
CA ALA A 214 -63.29 6.11 -12.60
C ALA A 214 -64.29 5.38 -11.71
#